data_AF-A0A965GDF9-F1
#
_entry.id   AF-A0A965GDF9-F1
#
_cell.length_a   1.000
_cell.length_b   1.000
_cell.length_c   1.000
_cell.angle_alpha   90.00
_cell.angle_beta   90.00
_cell.angle_gamma   90.00
#
_symmetry.space_group_name_H-M   'P 1'
#
loop_
_entity.id
_entity.type
_entity.pdbx_description
1 polymer ?
#
loop_
_entity_poly.entity_id
_entity_poly.type
_entity_poly.pdbx_seq_one_letter_code
_entity_poly.pdbx_strand_id
1 'polypeptide(L)'
;MANLQRTSILDSAAEIIGPYDHQVGEDGWVSISRLPHWTKKQYGVSGLHRWVRYPSGVRLAFRTAATQIALEVHVMPHTIARVVEE
;
A
#
# COMPACT_ATOMS: atom_id res chain seq x y z
N MET A 1 -4.29 -23.96 15.79
CA MET A 1 -4.03 -22.70 15.07
C MET A 1 -5.38 -22.10 14.72
N ALA A 2 -5.62 -20.81 15.00
CA ALA A 2 -6.88 -20.19 14.64
C ALA A 2 -7.07 -20.24 13.11
N ASN A 3 -8.28 -20.59 12.65
CA ASN A 3 -8.64 -20.51 11.23
C ASN A 3 -8.76 -19.03 10.86
N LEU A 4 -7.64 -18.42 10.44
CA LEU A 4 -7.63 -17.04 9.97
C LEU A 4 -8.24 -16.98 8.57
N GLN A 5 -9.35 -16.25 8.43
CA GLN A 5 -9.94 -15.97 7.12
C GLN A 5 -9.22 -14.77 6.50
N ARG A 6 -8.85 -14.90 5.23
CA ARG A 6 -8.31 -13.80 4.44
C ARG A 6 -9.43 -12.83 4.09
N THR A 7 -9.24 -11.56 4.43
CA THR A 7 -10.16 -10.45 4.10
C THR A 7 -9.35 -9.35 3.44
N SER A 8 -9.91 -8.72 2.39
CA SER A 8 -9.31 -7.51 1.80
C SER A 8 -9.17 -6.43 2.86
N ILE A 9 -8.09 -5.65 2.82
CA ILE A 9 -7.90 -4.56 3.77
C ILE A 9 -9.03 -3.51 3.67
N LEU A 10 -9.61 -3.33 2.48
CA LEU A 10 -10.72 -2.41 2.23
C LEU A 10 -12.06 -2.90 2.81
N ASP A 11 -12.22 -4.21 2.99
CA ASP A 11 -13.41 -4.83 3.58
C ASP A 11 -13.20 -5.15 5.06
N SER A 12 -12.04 -4.80 5.61
CA SER A 12 -11.69 -5.03 7.00
C SER A 12 -12.20 -3.90 7.90
N ALA A 13 -12.26 -4.17 9.21
CA ALA A 13 -12.53 -3.12 10.19
C ALA A 13 -11.32 -2.18 10.43
N ALA A 14 -10.20 -2.37 9.73
CA ALA A 14 -9.04 -1.50 9.85
C ALA A 14 -9.19 -0.25 8.99
N GLU A 15 -8.99 0.90 9.61
CA GLU A 15 -8.88 2.17 8.90
C GLU A 15 -7.46 2.33 8.32
N ILE A 16 -7.38 2.73 7.06
CA ILE A 16 -6.11 3.02 6.39
C ILE A 16 -5.85 4.52 6.44
N ILE A 17 -4.91 4.94 7.29
CA ILE A 17 -4.61 6.36 7.54
C ILE A 17 -3.40 6.80 6.71
N GLY A 18 -3.52 7.95 6.06
CA GLY A 18 -2.43 8.62 5.36
C GLY A 18 -2.29 8.38 3.85
N PRO A 19 -2.90 7.39 3.17
CA PRO A 19 -2.94 7.42 1.71
C PRO A 19 -3.96 8.46 1.23
N TYR A 20 -3.78 8.94 0.00
CA TYR A 20 -4.78 9.77 -0.69
C TYR A 20 -5.75 8.93 -1.52
N ASP A 21 -5.26 7.84 -2.09
CA ASP A 21 -6.00 7.00 -3.03
C ASP A 21 -5.53 5.55 -2.93
N HIS A 22 -6.24 4.63 -3.57
CA HIS A 22 -5.86 3.23 -3.64
C HIS A 22 -6.33 2.58 -4.94
N GLN A 23 -5.56 1.61 -5.43
CA GLN A 23 -5.90 0.81 -6.61
C GLN A 23 -6.06 -0.65 -6.18
N VAL A 24 -7.13 -1.29 -6.65
CA VAL A 24 -7.32 -2.75 -6.54
C VAL A 24 -6.84 -3.38 -7.85
N GLY A 25 -5.89 -4.30 -7.76
CA GLY A 25 -5.41 -5.08 -8.89
C GLY A 25 -6.39 -6.19 -9.31
N GLU A 26 -6.22 -6.75 -10.50
CA GLU A 26 -7.01 -7.89 -11.00
C GLU A 26 -6.83 -9.15 -10.12
N ASP A 27 -5.70 -9.24 -9.42
CA ASP A 27 -5.34 -10.25 -8.43
C ASP A 27 -5.93 -9.96 -7.03
N GLY A 28 -6.73 -8.90 -6.90
CA GLY A 28 -7.36 -8.48 -5.66
C GLY A 28 -6.42 -7.78 -4.66
N TRP A 29 -5.17 -7.51 -5.03
CA TRP A 29 -4.25 -6.79 -4.15
C TRP A 29 -4.53 -5.30 -4.12
N VAL A 30 -4.44 -4.71 -2.93
CA VAL A 30 -4.66 -3.28 -2.72
C VAL A 30 -3.33 -2.56 -2.69
N SER A 31 -3.11 -1.68 -3.66
CA SER A 31 -1.96 -0.77 -3.72
C SER A 31 -2.38 0.62 -3.28
N ILE A 32 -1.78 1.15 -2.24
CA ILE A 32 -2.05 2.51 -1.79
C ILE A 32 -1.26 3.54 -2.60
N SER A 33 -1.80 4.76 -2.70
CA SER A 33 -1.14 5.90 -3.33
C SER A 33 -1.12 7.11 -2.41
N ARG A 34 0.05 7.74 -2.30
CA ARG A 34 0.29 8.98 -1.58
C ARG A 34 -0.04 10.23 -2.40
N LEU A 35 -0.50 10.08 -3.64
CA LEU A 35 -1.09 11.15 -4.44
C LEU A 35 -2.42 10.69 -5.06
N PRO A 36 -3.38 11.62 -5.28
CA PRO A 36 -4.60 11.31 -6.01
C PRO A 36 -4.31 10.78 -7.42
N HIS A 37 -5.06 9.79 -7.90
CA HIS A 37 -4.78 9.17 -9.20
C HIS A 37 -4.87 10.11 -10.40
N TRP A 38 -5.71 11.15 -10.32
CA TRP A 38 -5.85 12.13 -11.40
C TRP A 38 -4.54 12.89 -11.69
N THR A 39 -3.66 13.02 -10.69
CA THR A 39 -2.35 13.66 -10.85
C THR A 39 -1.42 12.91 -11.80
N LYS A 40 -1.74 11.64 -12.09
CA LYS A 40 -0.99 10.83 -13.06
C LYS A 40 -0.93 11.42 -14.44
N LYS A 41 -2.06 11.95 -14.91
CA LYS A 41 -2.16 12.59 -16.22
C LYS A 41 -1.50 13.97 -16.24
N GLN A 42 -1.57 14.71 -15.12
CA GLN A 42 -0.97 16.05 -15.02
C GLN A 42 0.55 15.99 -15.05
N TYR A 43 1.16 15.13 -14.22
CA TYR A 43 2.61 15.13 -14.10
C TYR A 43 3.29 14.39 -15.24
N GLY A 44 2.69 13.37 -15.84
CA GLY A 44 3.24 12.66 -17.01
C GLY A 44 4.59 11.95 -16.81
N VAL A 45 5.28 12.17 -15.68
CA VAL A 45 6.58 11.58 -15.35
C VAL A 45 6.37 10.21 -14.73
N SER A 46 6.69 9.15 -15.47
CA SER A 46 6.57 7.76 -15.04
C SER A 46 7.31 7.46 -13.73
N GLY A 47 8.47 8.11 -13.51
CA GLY A 47 9.27 7.95 -12.29
C GLY A 47 8.57 8.43 -11.02
N LEU A 48 7.80 9.53 -11.08
CA LEU A 48 7.11 10.07 -9.91
C LEU A 48 6.03 9.10 -9.39
N HIS A 49 5.30 8.45 -10.31
CA HIS A 49 4.25 7.49 -9.98
C HIS A 49 4.73 6.19 -9.35
N ARG A 50 6.03 5.91 -9.45
CA ARG A 50 6.66 4.81 -8.70
C ARG A 50 6.79 5.19 -7.22
N TRP A 51 7.21 6.42 -6.94
CA TRP A 51 7.44 6.91 -5.58
C TRP A 51 6.16 7.11 -4.77
N VAL A 52 5.04 7.46 -5.43
CA VAL A 52 3.76 7.64 -4.73
C VAL A 52 3.18 6.34 -4.16
N ARG A 53 3.64 5.17 -4.65
CA ARG A 53 3.21 3.86 -4.15
C ARG A 53 3.97 3.41 -2.90
N TYR A 54 5.00 4.16 -2.49
CA TYR A 54 5.69 3.86 -1.24
C TYR A 54 4.80 4.19 -0.05
N PRO A 55 4.65 3.25 0.91
CA PRO A 55 3.72 3.40 2.02
C PRO A 55 4.26 4.30 3.16
N SER A 56 5.26 5.16 2.90
CA SER A 56 5.87 6.01 3.92
C SER A 56 4.81 6.90 4.58
N GLY A 57 4.63 6.71 5.90
CA GLY A 57 3.63 7.43 6.69
C GLY A 57 2.20 6.88 6.61
N VAL A 58 1.97 5.76 5.92
CA VAL A 58 0.68 5.06 5.92
C VAL A 58 0.60 4.10 7.10
N ARG A 59 -0.58 4.03 7.73
CA ARG A 59 -0.82 3.24 8.94
C ARG A 59 -2.14 2.48 8.82
N LEU A 60 -2.21 1.33 9.45
CA LEU A 60 -3.46 0.62 9.70
C LEU A 60 -3.86 0.88 11.15
N ALA A 61 -5.06 1.41 11.37
CA ALA A 61 -5.61 1.68 12.69
C ALA A 61 -6.82 0.79 12.93
N PHE A 62 -6.78 0.02 14.01
CA PHE A 62 -7.87 -0.86 14.42
C PHE A 62 -7.82 -1.11 15.92
N ARG A 63 -8.94 -1.56 16.50
CA ARG A 63 -9.00 -2.10 17.85
C ARG A 63 -9.41 -3.55 17.77
N THR A 64 -8.78 -4.40 18.56
CA THR A 64 -9.09 -5.83 18.58
C THR A 64 -8.84 -6.43 19.96
N ALA A 65 -9.66 -7.40 20.34
CA ALA A 65 -9.40 -8.30 21.47
C ALA A 65 -8.68 -9.57 21.02
N ALA A 66 -8.37 -9.71 19.72
CA ALA A 66 -7.67 -10.87 19.19
C ALA A 66 -6.27 -10.97 19.79
N THR A 67 -5.87 -12.19 20.11
CA THR A 67 -4.53 -12.51 20.62
C THR A 67 -3.52 -12.73 19.49
N GLN A 68 -3.99 -12.82 18.24
CA GLN A 68 -3.16 -13.00 17.06
C GLN A 68 -3.72 -12.17 15.89
N ILE A 69 -2.80 -11.54 15.16
CA ILE A 69 -3.07 -10.79 13.93
C ILE A 69 -2.13 -11.34 12.86
N ALA A 70 -2.65 -11.54 11.64
CA ALA A 70 -1.84 -11.85 10.47
C ALA A 70 -2.13 -10.83 9.38
N LEU A 71 -1.09 -10.41 8.69
CA LEU A 71 -1.17 -9.49 7.56
C LEU A 71 -0.42 -10.11 6.39
N GLU A 72 -1.07 -10.19 5.24
CA GLU A 72 -0.42 -10.56 3.99
C GLU A 72 -0.02 -9.28 3.25
N VAL A 73 1.26 -9.17 2.88
CA VAL A 73 1.78 -7.98 2.21
C VAL A 73 2.58 -8.40 0.99
N HIS A 74 2.25 -7.81 -0.16
CA HIS A 74 3.05 -7.95 -1.36
C HIS A 74 4.04 -6.77 -1.45
N VAL A 75 5.33 -7.07 -1.35
CA VAL A 75 6.40 -6.06 -1.43
C VAL A 75 7.06 -6.16 -2.79
N MET A 76 7.01 -5.09 -3.58
CA MET A 76 7.82 -5.02 -4.80
C MET A 76 9.29 -4.81 -4.42
N PRO A 77 10.21 -5.72 -4.81
CA PRO A 77 11.62 -5.51 -4.60
C PRO A 77 12.09 -4.29 -5.40
N HIS A 78 12.70 -3.35 -4.70
CA HIS A 78 13.24 -2.15 -5.30
C HIS A 78 14.76 -2.22 -5.25
N THR A 79 15.39 -2.52 -6.38
CA THR A 79 16.83 -2.35 -6.54
C THR A 79 17.11 -0.87 -6.74
N ILE A 80 17.75 -0.22 -5.76
CA ILE A 80 18.36 1.10 -5.95
C ILE A 80 19.61 0.87 -6.80
N ALA A 81 19.47 0.99 -8.11
CA ALA A 81 20.62 0.95 -9.01
C ALA A 81 21.47 2.21 -8.75
N ARG A 82 22.59 2.04 -8.04
CA ARG A 82 23.66 3.00 -7.75
C ARG A 82 23.24 4.28 -7.02
N VAL A 83 23.59 4.36 -5.74
CA VAL A 83 24.24 5.57 -5.21
C VAL A 83 25.69 5.51 -5.68
N VAL A 84 25.96 5.88 -6.92
CA VAL A 84 27.32 6.09 -7.42
C VAL A 84 27.27 7.27 -8.40
N GLU A 85 28.24 8.18 -8.21
CA GLU A 85 28.56 9.43 -8.93
C GLU A 85 27.91 10.67 -8.32
N GLU A 86 28.63 11.63 -7.71
CA GLU A 86 30.06 12.06 -7.80
C GLU A 86 30.78 12.10 -6.45
#